data_AF-A0A0C9Z236-F1
#
_entry.id   AF-A0A0C9Z236-F1
#
_cell.length_a   1.000
_cell.length_b   1.000
_cell.length_c   1.000
_cell.angle_alpha   90.00
_cell.angle_beta   90.00
_cell.angle_gamma   90.00
#
_symmetry.space_group_name_H-M   'P 1'
#
loop_
_entity.id
_entity.type
_entity.pdbx_description
1 polymer ?
#
loop_
_entity_poly.entity_id
_entity_poly.type
_entity_poly.pdbx_seq_one_letter_code
_entity_poly.pdbx_strand_id
1 'polypeptide(L)'
;MPRYQKLVELVVALPETESHISTEPALPEWALWTWGAKYLPEHIHLDRDSFLKALAQLEGEKFGSFNQGGPIVLGLGLLLRECNRAQEVEEDDPEVSHLDFLLNSNLGIQRAEDVLCAVESVIARLEQGSVGMNPEEMDNHKDKEDAEKKAGTSKEKEKARK
;
A
#
# COMPACT_ATOMS: atom_id res chain seq x y z
N MET A 1 -4.51 16.64 11.40
CA MET A 1 -4.69 16.04 10.06
C MET A 1 -5.68 14.88 10.12
N PRO A 2 -7.00 15.13 10.02
CA PRO A 2 -8.02 14.09 10.20
C PRO A 2 -7.95 12.93 9.19
N ARG A 3 -7.55 13.22 7.94
CA ARG A 3 -7.48 12.23 6.85
C ARG A 3 -6.38 11.19 7.07
N TYR A 4 -5.16 11.66 7.39
CA TYR A 4 -4.04 10.76 7.67
C TYR A 4 -4.32 9.89 8.91
N GLN A 5 -4.95 10.46 9.94
CA GLN A 5 -5.39 9.70 11.11
C GLN A 5 -6.36 8.57 10.75
N LYS A 6 -7.35 8.84 9.89
CA LYS A 6 -8.27 7.81 9.37
C LYS A 6 -7.53 6.69 8.64
N LEU A 7 -6.52 7.01 7.82
CA LEU A 7 -5.70 6.00 7.16
C LEU A 7 -4.98 5.11 8.17
N VAL A 8 -4.37 5.70 9.20
CA VAL A 8 -3.70 4.95 10.28
C VAL A 8 -4.68 3.98 10.95
N GLU A 9 -5.88 4.45 11.31
CA GLU A 9 -6.92 3.63 11.93
C GLU A 9 -7.34 2.45 11.06
N LEU A 10 -7.55 2.68 9.76
CA LEU A 10 -7.89 1.61 8.81
C LEU A 10 -6.78 0.56 8.69
N VAL A 11 -5.51 0.99 8.61
CA VAL A 11 -4.37 0.07 8.49
C VAL A 11 -4.15 -0.72 9.78
N VAL A 12 -4.29 -0.09 10.94
CA VAL A 12 -4.19 -0.77 12.26
C VAL A 12 -5.30 -1.82 12.45
N ALA A 13 -6.46 -1.62 11.83
CA ALA A 13 -7.55 -2.58 11.87
C ALA A 13 -7.37 -3.79 10.92
N LEU A 14 -6.36 -3.78 10.03
CA LEU A 14 -6.10 -4.89 9.12
C LEU A 14 -5.48 -6.08 9.87
N PRO A 15 -5.71 -7.32 9.39
CA PRO A 15 -5.10 -8.50 10.00
C PRO A 15 -3.58 -8.45 9.92
N GLU A 16 -2.92 -8.89 10.99
CA GLU A 16 -1.51 -9.24 10.98
C GLU A 16 -1.37 -10.61 10.29
N THR A 17 -0.81 -10.64 9.09
CA THR A 17 -0.52 -11.90 8.38
C THR A 17 0.98 -12.09 8.33
N GLU A 18 1.47 -13.30 8.61
CA GLU A 18 2.88 -13.62 8.38
C GLU A 18 3.19 -13.41 6.91
N SER A 19 4.13 -12.50 6.63
CA SER A 19 4.56 -12.25 5.27
C SER A 19 5.31 -13.48 4.77
N HIS A 20 4.69 -14.29 3.91
CA HIS A 20 5.46 -15.12 3.00
C HIS A 20 6.37 -14.18 2.23
N ILE A 21 7.69 -14.35 2.40
CA ILE A 21 8.74 -13.48 1.88
C ILE A 21 8.48 -13.24 0.38
N SER A 22 7.90 -12.09 0.06
CA SER A 22 7.83 -11.60 -1.31
C SER A 22 9.20 -11.05 -1.65
N THR A 23 9.73 -11.46 -2.79
CA THR A 23 11.03 -11.00 -3.28
C THR A 23 10.90 -9.55 -3.72
N GLU A 24 11.74 -8.68 -3.11
CA GLU A 24 11.85 -7.21 -3.26
C GLU A 24 10.71 -6.34 -2.66
N PRO A 25 11.05 -5.23 -1.99
CA PRO A 25 10.06 -4.27 -1.55
C PRO A 25 9.54 -3.47 -2.76
N ALA A 26 8.22 -3.47 -2.98
CA ALA A 26 7.56 -2.62 -3.98
C ALA A 26 7.60 -1.11 -3.64
N LEU A 27 8.25 -0.74 -2.53
CA LEU A 27 8.24 0.60 -1.95
C LEU A 27 9.61 1.27 -2.06
N PRO A 28 9.66 2.62 -2.10
CA PRO A 28 10.92 3.34 -2.00
C PRO A 28 11.72 2.90 -0.77
N GLU A 29 13.04 2.75 -0.91
CA GLU A 29 13.90 2.27 0.18
C GLU A 29 13.78 3.12 1.45
N TRP A 30 13.61 4.44 1.30
CA TRP A 30 13.41 5.36 2.41
C TRP A 30 12.04 5.22 3.08
N ALA A 31 11.04 4.60 2.43
CA ALA A 31 9.75 4.31 3.07
C ALA A 31 9.85 3.14 4.07
N LEU A 32 10.97 2.41 4.04
CA LEU A 32 11.35 1.42 5.06
C LEU A 32 12.16 2.05 6.20
N TRP A 33 12.48 3.35 6.13
CA TRP A 33 13.25 4.02 7.17
C TRP A 33 12.45 4.21 8.44
N THR A 34 13.14 4.16 9.57
CA THR A 34 12.57 4.55 10.85
C THR A 34 12.48 6.08 10.93
N TRP A 35 11.55 6.57 11.75
CA TRP A 35 11.34 8.02 11.99
C TRP A 35 12.59 8.79 12.43
N GLY A 36 13.66 8.10 12.85
CA GLY A 36 14.91 8.67 13.33
C GLY A 36 15.80 9.30 12.24
N ALA A 37 15.55 9.02 10.96
CA ALA A 37 16.25 9.75 9.88
C ALA A 37 15.79 11.22 9.86
N LYS A 38 16.77 12.15 9.91
CA LYS A 38 16.50 13.59 10.09
C LYS A 38 15.77 14.20 8.89
N TYR A 39 16.08 13.80 7.65
CA TYR A 39 15.43 14.28 6.41
C TYR A 39 15.30 13.13 5.41
N LEU A 40 14.41 13.26 4.42
CA LEU A 40 14.40 12.34 3.27
C LEU A 40 15.59 12.62 2.35
N PRO A 41 15.94 11.70 1.43
CA PRO A 41 17.00 11.94 0.47
C PRO A 41 16.79 13.23 -0.34
N GLU A 42 17.88 13.98 -0.57
CA GLU A 42 17.89 15.27 -1.27
C GLU A 42 17.15 15.26 -2.62
N HIS A 43 17.24 14.19 -3.40
CA HIS A 43 16.55 14.10 -4.69
C HIS A 43 15.03 14.15 -4.56
N ILE A 44 14.45 13.76 -3.42
CA ILE A 44 13.02 13.92 -3.16
C ILE A 44 12.64 15.40 -3.01
N HIS A 45 13.56 16.22 -2.49
CA HIS A 45 13.34 17.66 -2.31
C HIS A 45 13.53 18.44 -3.61
N LEU A 46 14.57 18.10 -4.38
CA LEU A 46 14.99 18.89 -5.54
C LEU A 46 14.38 18.42 -6.85
N ASP A 47 14.13 17.12 -7.01
CA ASP A 47 13.56 16.58 -8.24
C ASP A 47 12.05 16.31 -8.09
N ARG A 48 11.28 17.10 -8.84
CA ARG A 48 9.81 16.97 -8.91
C ARG A 48 9.40 15.57 -9.35
N ASP A 49 10.08 14.99 -10.33
CA ASP A 49 9.69 13.70 -10.89
C ASP A 49 9.97 12.57 -9.90
N SER A 50 11.07 12.66 -9.16
CA SER A 50 11.38 11.74 -8.06
C SER A 50 10.30 11.73 -6.98
N PHE A 51 9.85 12.90 -6.51
CA PHE A 51 8.75 12.99 -5.55
C PHE A 51 7.47 12.36 -6.09
N LEU A 52 7.05 12.75 -7.30
CA LEU A 52 5.80 12.28 -7.89
C LEU A 52 5.83 10.77 -8.15
N LYS A 53 6.97 10.24 -8.58
CA LYS A 53 7.17 8.80 -8.76
C LYS A 53 7.03 8.05 -7.44
N ALA A 54 7.66 8.55 -6.37
CA ALA A 54 7.56 7.89 -5.08
C ALA A 54 6.15 7.98 -4.48
N LEU A 55 5.47 9.11 -4.65
CA LEU A 55 4.06 9.26 -4.27
C LEU A 55 3.17 8.29 -5.04
N ALA A 56 3.36 8.17 -6.35
CA ALA A 56 2.60 7.24 -7.20
C ALA A 56 2.87 5.77 -6.84
N GLN A 57 4.08 5.42 -6.41
CA GLN A 57 4.38 4.08 -5.90
C GLN A 57 3.61 3.78 -4.62
N LEU A 58 3.64 4.69 -3.64
CA LEU A 58 2.89 4.55 -2.38
C LEU A 58 1.37 4.52 -2.61
N GLU A 59 0.87 5.41 -3.47
CA GLU A 59 -0.55 5.46 -3.83
C GLU A 59 -0.98 4.23 -4.61
N GLY A 60 -0.14 3.70 -5.49
CA GLY A 60 -0.46 2.56 -6.36
C GLY A 60 -0.49 1.22 -5.62
N GLU A 61 0.29 1.08 -4.55
CA GLU A 61 0.46 -0.19 -3.84
C GLU A 61 -0.87 -0.67 -3.24
N LYS A 62 -1.13 -1.98 -3.38
CA LYS A 62 -2.33 -2.64 -2.85
C LYS A 62 -1.93 -3.52 -1.69
N PHE A 63 -2.67 -3.45 -0.59
CA PHE A 63 -2.38 -4.22 0.60
C PHE A 63 -3.66 -4.67 1.28
N GLY A 64 -3.59 -5.81 1.96
CA GLY A 64 -4.70 -6.39 2.74
C GLY A 64 -4.34 -6.73 4.17
N SER A 65 -3.11 -6.45 4.60
CA SER A 65 -2.60 -6.74 5.94
C SER A 65 -1.86 -5.54 6.53
N PHE A 66 -1.78 -5.49 7.86
CA PHE A 66 -1.02 -4.46 8.57
C PHE A 66 0.45 -4.41 8.12
N ASN A 67 1.10 -5.58 7.98
CA ASN A 67 2.52 -5.68 7.62
C ASN A 67 2.84 -5.08 6.23
N GLN A 68 1.87 -5.12 5.31
CA GLN A 68 1.98 -4.50 3.99
C GLN A 68 1.56 -3.02 4.01
N GLY A 69 0.53 -2.67 4.77
CA GLY A 69 0.01 -1.31 4.86
C GLY A 69 0.87 -0.35 5.68
N GLY A 70 1.51 -0.84 6.75
CA GLY A 70 2.31 -0.04 7.68
C GLY A 70 3.40 0.78 6.99
N PRO A 71 4.25 0.17 6.13
CA PRO A 71 5.25 0.91 5.36
C PRO A 71 4.67 1.98 4.41
N ILE A 72 3.48 1.75 3.85
CA ILE A 72 2.81 2.74 2.97
C ILE A 72 2.36 3.95 3.79
N VAL A 73 1.73 3.70 4.95
CA VAL A 73 1.34 4.76 5.89
C VAL A 73 2.56 5.56 6.30
N LEU A 74 3.63 4.87 6.71
CA LEU A 74 4.89 5.50 7.10
C LEU A 74 5.47 6.37 5.97
N GLY A 75 5.55 5.84 4.74
CA GLY A 75 6.07 6.57 3.58
C GLY A 75 5.27 7.85 3.28
N LEU A 76 3.94 7.77 3.29
CA LEU A 76 3.06 8.94 3.12
C LEU A 76 3.26 9.97 4.25
N GLY A 77 3.42 9.50 5.49
CA GLY A 77 3.71 10.35 6.64
C GLY A 77 5.05 11.07 6.54
N LEU A 78 6.08 10.38 6.05
CA LEU A 78 7.41 10.96 5.81
C LEU A 78 7.36 12.03 4.71
N LEU A 79 6.68 11.78 3.59
CA LEU A 79 6.49 12.80 2.54
C LEU A 79 5.78 14.05 3.08
N LEU A 80 4.71 13.85 3.85
CA LEU A 80 3.95 14.95 4.44
C LEU A 80 4.79 15.76 5.43
N ARG A 81 5.59 15.07 6.26
CA ARG A 81 6.53 15.69 7.20
C ARG A 81 7.56 16.56 6.48
N GLU A 82 8.15 16.07 5.39
CA GLU A 82 9.13 16.84 4.63
C GLU A 82 8.51 18.03 3.90
N CYS A 83 7.27 17.91 3.40
CA CYS A 83 6.55 19.05 2.83
C CYS A 83 6.30 20.14 3.88
N ASN A 84 5.97 19.78 5.12
CA ASN A 84 5.80 20.76 6.20
C ASN A 84 7.13 21.41 6.57
N ARG A 85 8.20 20.61 6.73
CA ARG A 85 9.54 21.12 7.05
C ARG A 85 10.03 22.11 6.01
N ALA A 86 9.90 21.79 4.72
CA ALA A 86 10.32 22.67 3.65
C ALA A 86 9.53 24.00 3.60
N GLN A 87 8.34 24.08 4.22
CA GLN A 87 7.60 25.35 4.37
C GLN A 87 8.03 26.16 5.60
N GLU A 88 8.57 25.49 6.62
CA GLU A 88 8.96 26.09 7.90
C GLU A 88 10.45 26.46 7.95
N VAL A 89 11.24 26.02 6.96
CA VAL A 89 12.68 26.32 6.87
C VAL A 89 12.87 27.80 6.54
N GLU A 90 13.63 28.49 7.39
CA GLU A 90 14.07 29.86 7.19
C GLU A 90 15.58 29.89 6.89
N GLU A 91 16.01 30.81 6.01
CA GLU A 91 17.42 30.94 5.60
C GLU A 91 18.35 31.28 6.79
N ASP A 92 17.81 32.00 7.77
CA ASP A 92 18.54 32.43 8.96
C ASP A 92 18.57 31.37 10.08
N ASP A 93 17.95 30.20 9.90
CA ASP A 93 17.96 29.14 10.89
C ASP A 93 19.35 28.45 10.92
N PRO A 94 20.13 28.58 12.02
CA PRO A 94 21.47 28.01 12.12
C PRO A 94 21.47 26.47 12.06
N GLU A 95 20.35 25.79 12.33
CA GLU A 95 20.27 24.34 12.30
C GLU A 95 20.11 23.75 10.89
N VAL A 96 19.64 24.55 9.92
CA VAL A 96 19.32 24.09 8.55
C VAL A 96 19.92 24.97 7.45
N SER A 97 20.47 26.13 7.78
CA SER A 97 21.14 27.05 6.84
C SER A 97 22.31 26.42 6.05
N HIS A 98 22.90 25.34 6.56
CA HIS A 98 23.94 24.57 5.87
C HIS A 98 23.40 23.49 4.93
N LEU A 99 22.07 23.32 4.86
CA LEU A 99 21.38 22.31 4.07
C LEU A 99 20.70 22.98 2.87
N ASP A 100 21.49 23.32 1.85
CA ASP A 100 21.04 24.03 0.64
C ASP A 100 19.82 23.38 -0.02
N PHE A 101 19.70 22.04 0.06
CA PHE A 101 18.57 21.32 -0.54
C PHE A 101 17.22 21.59 0.15
N LEU A 102 17.22 21.93 1.44
CA LEU A 102 16.00 22.28 2.16
C LEU A 102 15.54 23.68 1.79
N LEU A 103 16.48 24.62 1.69
CA LEU A 103 16.22 26.01 1.26
C LEU A 103 15.69 26.08 -0.18
N ASN A 104 16.17 25.18 -1.04
CA ASN A 104 15.77 25.08 -2.45
C ASN A 104 14.73 23.97 -2.70
N SER A 105 14.07 23.49 -1.65
CA SER A 105 13.13 22.37 -1.73
C SER A 105 11.91 22.73 -2.58
N ASN A 106 11.55 21.85 -3.51
CA ASN A 106 10.31 21.93 -4.29
C ASN A 106 9.10 21.39 -3.52
N LEU A 107 9.28 20.97 -2.27
CA LEU A 107 8.22 20.43 -1.40
C LEU A 107 7.47 21.55 -0.68
N GLY A 108 6.59 22.23 -1.39
CA GLY A 108 5.71 23.25 -0.82
C GLY A 108 4.29 22.74 -0.52
N ILE A 109 3.38 23.69 -0.28
CA ILE A 109 1.94 23.45 -0.01
C ILE A 109 1.32 22.51 -1.05
N GLN A 110 1.60 22.73 -2.34
CA GLN A 110 1.05 21.89 -3.41
C GLN A 110 1.43 20.42 -3.27
N ARG A 111 2.65 20.12 -2.82
CA ARG A 111 3.13 18.74 -2.63
C ARG A 111 2.51 18.11 -1.40
N ALA A 112 2.27 18.89 -0.34
CA ALA A 112 1.50 18.43 0.81
C ALA A 112 0.06 18.07 0.40
N GLU A 113 -0.58 18.87 -0.45
CA GLU A 113 -1.90 18.57 -1.00
C GLU A 113 -1.91 17.30 -1.85
N ASP A 114 -0.91 17.11 -2.73
CA ASP A 114 -0.77 15.88 -3.53
C ASP A 114 -0.71 14.63 -2.61
N VAL A 115 0.03 14.70 -1.51
CA VAL A 115 0.11 13.61 -0.51
C VAL A 115 -1.25 13.37 0.15
N LEU A 116 -1.98 14.43 0.51
CA LEU A 116 -3.31 14.29 1.10
C LEU A 116 -4.33 13.70 0.12
N CYS A 117 -4.25 14.03 -1.17
CA CYS A 117 -5.05 13.39 -2.22
C CYS A 117 -4.74 11.90 -2.32
N ALA A 118 -3.45 11.52 -2.33
CA ALA A 118 -3.05 10.11 -2.34
C ALA A 118 -3.57 9.35 -1.10
N VAL A 119 -3.54 9.99 0.08
CA VAL A 119 -4.13 9.42 1.31
C VAL A 119 -5.62 9.14 1.12
N GLU A 120 -6.38 10.05 0.51
CA GLU A 120 -7.80 9.83 0.21
C GLU A 120 -8.02 8.69 -0.78
N SER A 121 -7.20 8.60 -1.83
CA SER A 121 -7.22 7.49 -2.78
C SER A 121 -7.00 6.14 -2.10
N VAL A 122 -6.01 6.06 -1.18
CA VAL A 122 -5.72 4.83 -0.42
C VAL A 122 -6.88 4.47 0.50
N ILE A 123 -7.43 5.44 1.25
CA ILE A 123 -8.60 5.23 2.11
C ILE A 123 -9.78 4.67 1.29
N ALA A 124 -10.10 5.31 0.16
CA ALA A 124 -11.22 4.89 -0.67
C ALA A 124 -11.07 3.44 -1.16
N ARG A 125 -9.85 3.01 -1.51
CA ARG A 125 -9.57 1.61 -1.89
C ARG A 125 -9.74 0.64 -0.74
N LEU A 126 -9.27 0.98 0.47
CA LEU A 126 -9.44 0.14 1.65
C LEU A 126 -10.91 -0.03 2.04
N GLU A 127 -11.67 1.06 1.98
CA GLU A 127 -13.11 1.02 2.28
C GLU A 127 -13.88 0.18 1.25
N GLN A 128 -13.54 0.27 -0.04
CA GLN A 128 -14.14 -0.59 -1.08
C GLN A 128 -13.80 -2.07 -0.89
N GLY A 129 -12.58 -2.39 -0.43
CA GLY A 129 -12.18 -3.77 -0.12
C GLY A 129 -12.89 -4.36 1.10
N SER A 130 -13.21 -3.53 2.08
CA SER A 130 -13.92 -3.91 3.31
C SER A 130 -15.38 -4.30 3.06
N VAL A 131 -16.05 -3.65 2.10
CA VAL A 131 -17.47 -3.91 1.76
C VAL A 131 -17.71 -5.32 1.16
N GLY A 132 -16.66 -6.06 0.80
CA GLY A 132 -16.74 -7.42 0.25
C GLY A 132 -16.54 -8.57 1.24
N MET A 133 -16.25 -8.30 2.52
CA MET A 133 -15.97 -9.33 3.53
C MET A 133 -17.08 -9.36 4.61
N ASN A 134 -18.26 -9.85 4.25
CA ASN A 134 -19.22 -10.33 5.25
C ASN A 134 -18.85 -11.77 5.65
N PRO A 135 -18.57 -12.08 6.94
CA PRO A 135 -18.25 -13.43 7.40
C PRO A 135 -19.44 -14.39 7.57
N GLU A 136 -20.66 -14.02 7.13
CA GLU A 136 -21.90 -14.72 7.53
C GLU A 136 -22.44 -15.80 6.56
N GLU A 137 -21.69 -16.25 5.55
CA GLU A 137 -22.16 -17.35 4.66
C GLU A 137 -21.14 -18.50 4.49
N MET A 138 -20.52 -18.95 5.58
CA MET A 138 -19.87 -20.26 5.63
C MET A 138 -20.39 -21.09 6.81
N ASP A 139 -21.68 -21.43 6.78
CA ASP A 139 -22.12 -22.68 7.39
C ASP A 139 -23.35 -23.27 6.68
N ASN A 140 -23.38 -24.60 6.64
CA ASN A 140 -24.39 -25.49 6.07
C ASN A 140 -24.54 -25.58 4.54
N HIS A 141 -23.86 -26.57 3.96
CA HIS A 141 -24.60 -27.76 3.53
C HIS A 141 -23.69 -28.99 3.47
N LYS A 142 -23.81 -29.82 4.51
CA LYS A 142 -23.31 -31.19 4.55
C LYS A 142 -24.45 -32.15 4.16
N ASP A 143 -24.09 -33.12 3.32
CA ASP A 143 -24.67 -34.45 3.15
C ASP A 143 -26.13 -34.59 2.65
N LYS A 144 -26.26 -35.13 1.42
CA LYS A 144 -27.11 -36.30 1.18
C LYS A 144 -26.60 -37.14 0.01
N GLU A 145 -26.12 -38.32 0.39
CA GLU A 145 -26.08 -39.60 -0.33
C GLU A 145 -26.96 -39.70 -1.59
N ASP A 146 -26.37 -40.26 -2.65
CA ASP A 146 -27.02 -41.39 -3.32
C ASP A 146 -25.95 -42.37 -3.84
N ALA A 147 -26.02 -43.58 -3.29
CA ALA A 147 -25.19 -44.72 -3.62
C ALA A 147 -25.76 -45.49 -4.83
N GLU A 148 -24.84 -45.93 -5.68
CA GLU A 148 -24.86 -47.16 -6.48
C GLU A 148 -26.17 -47.64 -7.15
N LYS A 149 -26.16 -47.70 -8.49
CA LYS A 149 -26.50 -48.95 -9.23
C LYS A 149 -25.70 -49.11 -10.54
N LYS A 150 -24.64 -49.93 -10.43
CA LYS A 150 -24.32 -51.12 -11.24
C LYS A 150 -24.59 -51.17 -12.77
N ALA A 151 -23.47 -51.38 -13.47
CA ALA A 151 -23.15 -52.57 -14.28
C ALA A 151 -23.45 -52.61 -15.80
N GLY A 152 -22.35 -52.90 -16.54
CA GLY A 152 -22.32 -53.59 -17.82
C GLY A 152 -21.79 -52.71 -18.97
N THR A 153 -20.89 -53.12 -19.86
CA THR A 153 -20.09 -54.34 -20.02
C THR A 153 -19.01 -54.04 -21.07
N SER A 154 -17.77 -54.46 -20.86
CA SER A 154 -16.75 -54.54 -21.92
C SER A 154 -17.13 -55.57 -23.00
N LYS A 155 -16.93 -55.24 -24.28
CA LYS A 155 -16.62 -56.13 -25.44
C LYS A 155 -16.32 -55.23 -26.64
N GLU A 156 -15.08 -55.10 -27.08
CA GLU A 156 -14.34 -56.03 -27.95
C GLU A 156 -14.78 -55.97 -29.43
N LYS A 157 -13.88 -55.38 -30.23
CA LYS A 157 -13.45 -55.67 -31.62
C LYS A 157 -14.49 -55.95 -32.72
N GLU A 158 -14.22 -55.25 -33.84
CA GLU A 158 -14.01 -55.80 -35.19
C GLU A 158 -15.03 -55.45 -36.30
N LYS A 159 -14.45 -54.91 -37.39
CA LYS A 159 -14.87 -54.89 -38.81
C LYS A 159 -16.16 -54.15 -39.20
N ALA A 160 -15.96 -53.13 -40.03
CA ALA A 160 -16.38 -53.22 -41.42
C ALA A 160 -15.53 -52.29 -42.31
N ARG A 161 -14.92 -52.89 -43.34
CA ARG A 161 -14.38 -52.24 -44.53
C ARG A 161 -15.48 -51.46 -45.25
N LYS A 162 -15.14 -50.28 -45.77
CA LYS A 162 -15.44 -49.89 -47.15
C LYS A 162 -14.30 -49.02 -47.65
#